data_AF-A0A5Q0GGF7-F1
#
_entry.id   AF-A0A5Q0GGF7-F1
#
_cell.length_a   1.000
_cell.length_b   1.000
_cell.length_c   1.000
_cell.angle_alpha   90.00
_cell.angle_beta   90.00
_cell.angle_gamma   90.00
#
_symmetry.space_group_name_H-M   'P 1'
#
loop_
_entity.id
_entity.type
_entity.pdbx_description
1 polymer ?
#
loop_
_entity_poly.entity_id
_entity_poly.type
_entity_poly.pdbx_seq_one_letter_code
_entity_poly.pdbx_strand_id
1 'polypeptide(L)'
;MGKKSVPATQNKATLGNQIRSIADRLKQETEVQIKATSRILDAAAQISQNHERLINEVVEMVEEDLEQESQIFPRQIYKVDILKQQFKTLREAKSHFNLKVNSWEALANKLNEQSLQERFSENEYPSDGIRKEEHGHKKMERITVRLQPDVAEIFPTEAAVNEALRFLIRITNKHLY
;
A
#
# COMPACT_ATOMS: atom_id res chain seq x y z
N MET A 1 12.97 -54.58 -84.78
CA MET A 1 12.22 -54.68 -83.50
C MET A 1 13.07 -54.00 -82.43
N GLY A 2 12.77 -52.91 -81.75
CA GLY A 2 11.61 -52.06 -81.56
C GLY A 2 11.99 -51.16 -80.37
N LYS A 3 12.17 -49.85 -80.58
CA LYS A 3 12.63 -48.92 -79.54
C LYS A 3 11.53 -48.80 -78.46
N LYS A 4 11.86 -49.05 -77.19
CA LYS A 4 10.99 -48.71 -76.05
C LYS A 4 11.63 -47.59 -75.25
N SER A 5 11.13 -46.39 -75.49
CA SER A 5 11.30 -45.20 -74.66
C SER A 5 10.52 -45.38 -73.35
N VAL A 6 11.19 -45.14 -72.22
CA VAL A 6 10.59 -45.09 -70.88
C VAL A 6 10.19 -43.63 -70.57
N PRO A 7 9.00 -43.36 -70.00
CA PRO A 7 8.53 -41.98 -69.78
C PRO A 7 9.15 -41.39 -68.51
N ALA A 8 9.91 -40.31 -68.66
CA ALA A 8 10.50 -39.56 -67.55
C ALA A 8 9.69 -38.28 -67.28
N THR A 9 8.52 -38.37 -66.63
CA THR A 9 7.72 -37.15 -66.36
C THR A 9 6.85 -37.14 -65.10
N GLN A 10 6.94 -38.11 -64.17
CA GLN A 10 5.99 -38.17 -63.05
C GLN A 10 6.45 -37.48 -61.75
N ASN A 11 7.74 -37.20 -61.55
CA ASN A 11 8.24 -36.76 -60.23
C ASN A 11 8.18 -35.24 -59.98
N LYS A 12 8.08 -34.42 -61.03
CA LYS A 12 8.02 -32.94 -60.88
C LYS A 12 6.65 -32.42 -60.44
N ALA A 13 5.57 -33.15 -60.75
CA ALA A 13 4.22 -32.78 -60.35
C ALA A 13 4.02 -32.85 -58.82
N THR A 14 4.76 -33.72 -58.13
CA THR A 14 4.62 -33.99 -56.70
C THR A 14 5.26 -32.92 -55.82
N LEU A 15 6.44 -32.42 -56.20
CA LEU A 15 7.17 -31.41 -55.42
C LEU A 15 6.46 -30.05 -55.44
N GLY A 16 5.93 -29.62 -56.58
CA GLY A 16 5.19 -28.37 -56.68
C GLY A 16 3.93 -28.34 -55.82
N ASN A 17 3.25 -29.48 -55.70
CA ASN A 17 2.08 -29.62 -54.82
C ASN A 17 2.46 -29.58 -53.34
N GLN A 18 3.61 -30.17 -52.96
CA GLN A 18 4.14 -30.06 -51.60
C GLN A 18 4.55 -28.63 -51.24
N ILE A 19 5.19 -27.91 -52.17
CA ILE A 19 5.54 -26.50 -51.95
C ILE A 19 4.27 -25.66 -51.75
N ARG A 20 3.23 -25.90 -52.55
CA ARG A 20 1.95 -25.18 -52.43
C ARG A 20 1.25 -25.50 -51.11
N SER A 21 1.20 -26.76 -50.69
CA SER A 21 0.58 -27.14 -49.41
C SER A 21 1.34 -26.58 -48.20
N ILE A 22 2.67 -26.52 -48.26
CA ILE A 22 3.49 -25.88 -47.22
C ILE A 22 3.19 -24.37 -47.18
N ALA A 23 3.10 -23.71 -48.34
CA ALA A 23 2.78 -22.29 -48.40
C ALA A 23 1.37 -22.00 -47.85
N ASP A 24 0.38 -22.80 -48.20
CA ASP A 24 -1.00 -22.67 -47.71
C ASP A 24 -1.07 -22.86 -46.20
N ARG A 25 -0.34 -23.86 -45.67
CA ARG A 25 -0.24 -24.10 -44.23
C ARG A 25 0.43 -22.94 -43.50
N LEU A 26 1.58 -22.46 -43.98
CA LEU A 26 2.27 -21.32 -43.38
C LEU A 26 1.38 -20.09 -43.35
N LYS A 27 0.63 -19.83 -44.44
CA LYS A 27 -0.32 -18.72 -44.50
C LYS A 27 -1.40 -18.87 -43.42
N GLN A 28 -2.02 -20.04 -43.28
CA GLN A 28 -3.03 -20.28 -42.25
C GLN A 28 -2.47 -20.11 -40.83
N GLU A 29 -1.27 -20.65 -40.55
CA GLU A 29 -0.61 -20.49 -39.25
C GLU A 29 -0.35 -19.00 -38.94
N THR A 30 0.10 -18.21 -39.91
CA THR A 30 0.31 -16.77 -39.72
C THR A 30 -1.00 -16.02 -39.48
N GLU A 31 -2.08 -16.34 -40.18
CA GLU A 31 -3.40 -15.72 -39.94
C GLU A 31 -3.92 -16.02 -38.53
N VAL A 32 -3.73 -17.25 -38.04
CA VAL A 32 -4.09 -17.64 -36.68
C VAL A 32 -3.24 -16.87 -35.66
N GLN A 33 -1.93 -16.74 -35.90
CA GLN A 33 -1.04 -15.98 -35.03
C GLN A 33 -1.41 -14.50 -34.98
N ILE A 34 -1.64 -13.86 -36.13
CA ILE A 34 -2.06 -12.45 -36.21
C ILE A 34 -3.36 -12.23 -35.42
N LYS A 35 -4.32 -13.15 -35.54
CA LYS A 35 -5.58 -13.08 -34.80
C LYS A 35 -5.41 -13.30 -33.29
N ALA A 36 -4.49 -14.19 -32.90
CA ALA A 36 -4.19 -14.42 -31.49
C ALA A 36 -3.49 -13.22 -30.87
N THR A 37 -2.49 -12.66 -31.56
CA THR A 37 -1.75 -11.48 -31.09
C THR A 37 -2.62 -10.24 -31.04
N SER A 38 -3.52 -10.03 -32.00
CA SER A 38 -4.46 -8.90 -31.95
C SER A 38 -5.37 -8.98 -30.72
N ARG A 39 -5.90 -10.18 -30.40
CA ARG A 39 -6.72 -10.39 -29.21
C ARG A 39 -5.95 -10.16 -27.91
N ILE A 40 -4.68 -10.57 -27.86
CA ILE A 40 -3.81 -10.31 -26.70
C ILE A 40 -3.58 -8.80 -26.56
N LEU A 41 -3.33 -8.09 -27.66
CA LEU A 41 -3.16 -6.64 -27.66
C LEU A 41 -4.43 -5.91 -27.20
N ASP A 42 -5.60 -6.32 -27.69
CA ASP A 42 -6.89 -5.76 -27.30
C ASP A 42 -7.15 -5.95 -25.80
N ALA A 43 -6.90 -7.17 -25.29
CA ALA A 43 -7.02 -7.47 -23.86
C ALA A 43 -6.02 -6.65 -23.03
N ALA A 44 -4.77 -6.51 -23.48
CA ALA A 44 -3.76 -5.70 -22.81
C ALA A 44 -4.16 -4.21 -22.78
N ALA A 45 -4.73 -3.69 -23.86
CA ALA A 45 -5.25 -2.32 -23.91
C ALA A 45 -6.38 -2.12 -22.88
N GLN A 46 -7.31 -3.07 -22.79
CA GLN A 46 -8.38 -3.03 -21.80
C GLN A 46 -7.87 -3.12 -20.37
N ILE A 47 -6.89 -3.99 -20.11
CA ILE A 47 -6.26 -4.11 -18.78
C ILE A 47 -5.56 -2.79 -18.41
N SER A 48 -4.85 -2.17 -19.34
CA SER A 48 -4.20 -0.87 -19.13
C SER A 48 -5.20 0.21 -18.76
N GLN A 49 -6.33 0.29 -19.47
CA GLN A 49 -7.40 1.23 -19.16
C GLN A 49 -8.01 0.98 -17.77
N ASN A 50 -8.24 -0.29 -17.41
CA ASN A 50 -8.74 -0.63 -16.08
C ASN A 50 -7.74 -0.26 -14.98
N HIS A 51 -6.45 -0.44 -15.24
CA HIS A 51 -5.39 -0.08 -14.30
C HIS A 51 -5.32 1.42 -14.07
N GLU A 52 -5.36 2.22 -15.13
CA GLU A 52 -5.39 3.68 -15.05
C GLU A 52 -6.60 4.18 -14.24
N ARG A 53 -7.78 3.57 -14.47
CA ARG A 53 -8.98 3.89 -13.68
C ARG A 53 -8.81 3.57 -12.21
N LEU A 54 -8.28 2.40 -11.88
CA LEU A 54 -8.07 1.98 -10.48
C LEU A 54 -7.04 2.87 -9.79
N ILE A 55 -5.98 3.28 -10.50
CA ILE A 55 -5.01 4.25 -9.99
C ILE A 55 -5.73 5.54 -9.62
N ASN A 56 -6.52 6.11 -10.53
CA ASN A 56 -7.20 7.37 -10.29
C ASN A 56 -8.21 7.30 -9.15
N GLU A 57 -9.01 6.24 -9.07
CA GLU A 57 -9.99 6.05 -8.00
C GLU A 57 -9.33 5.90 -6.62
N VAL A 58 -8.22 5.15 -6.55
CA VAL A 58 -7.46 5.00 -5.30
C VAL A 58 -6.77 6.31 -4.92
N VAL A 59 -6.24 7.06 -5.88
CA VAL A 59 -5.64 8.38 -5.63
C VAL A 59 -6.68 9.34 -5.07
N GLU A 60 -7.84 9.46 -5.71
CA GLU A 60 -8.93 10.34 -5.25
C GLU A 60 -9.37 9.96 -3.83
N MET A 61 -9.59 8.67 -3.55
CA MET A 61 -10.01 8.22 -2.21
C MET A 61 -8.95 8.48 -1.14
N VAL A 62 -7.67 8.22 -1.44
CA VAL A 62 -6.57 8.47 -0.51
C VAL A 62 -6.37 9.97 -0.28
N GLU A 63 -6.49 10.79 -1.32
CA GLU A 63 -6.43 12.24 -1.19
C GLU A 63 -7.58 12.78 -0.35
N GLU A 64 -8.82 12.31 -0.59
CA GLU A 64 -9.99 12.66 0.21
C GLU A 64 -9.82 12.27 1.69
N ASP A 65 -9.31 11.08 2.00
CA ASP A 65 -9.05 10.63 3.37
C ASP A 65 -8.00 11.51 4.07
N LEU A 66 -6.92 11.85 3.38
CA LEU A 66 -5.88 12.74 3.90
C LEU A 66 -6.41 14.16 4.14
N GLU A 67 -7.23 14.69 3.23
CA GLU A 67 -7.87 15.99 3.39
C GLU A 67 -8.86 15.98 4.56
N GLN A 68 -9.67 14.93 4.72
CA GLN A 68 -10.58 14.78 5.85
C GLN A 68 -9.83 14.69 7.18
N GLU A 69 -8.73 13.93 7.27
CA GLU A 69 -7.88 13.93 8.47
C GLU A 69 -7.33 15.32 8.81
N SER A 70 -7.00 16.11 7.79
CA SER A 70 -6.49 17.47 7.96
C SER A 70 -7.56 18.47 8.43
N GLN A 71 -8.82 18.27 8.01
CA GLN A 71 -9.94 19.16 8.33
C GLN A 71 -10.67 18.80 9.63
N ILE A 72 -10.78 17.52 9.97
CA ILE A 72 -11.47 17.07 11.19
C ILE A 72 -10.65 17.38 12.45
N PHE A 73 -9.32 17.49 12.33
CA PHE A 73 -8.45 17.88 13.44
C PHE A 73 -7.47 18.96 12.98
N PRO A 74 -7.72 20.26 13.25
CA PRO A 74 -6.63 21.22 13.19
C PRO A 74 -5.54 20.69 14.12
N ARG A 75 -4.38 20.31 13.57
CA ARG A 75 -3.20 19.95 14.35
C ARG A 75 -2.94 21.13 15.27
N GLN A 76 -3.39 21.03 16.53
CA GLN A 76 -3.17 22.03 17.55
C GLN A 76 -1.72 21.88 17.99
N ILE A 77 -0.83 22.31 17.10
CA ILE A 77 0.59 22.40 17.34
C ILE A 77 0.75 23.63 18.19
N TYR A 78 0.82 23.42 19.49
CA TYR A 78 1.20 24.45 20.43
C TYR A 78 2.66 24.80 20.16
N LYS A 79 2.89 25.94 19.51
CA LYS A 79 4.21 26.57 19.42
C LYS A 79 4.42 27.48 20.62
N VAL A 80 5.67 27.57 21.06
CA VAL A 80 6.08 28.42 22.20
C VAL A 80 5.61 29.87 22.04
N ASP A 81 5.64 30.40 20.82
CA ASP A 81 5.27 31.79 20.56
C ASP A 81 3.76 32.02 20.74
N ILE A 82 2.93 31.07 20.30
CA ILE A 82 1.47 31.11 20.48
C ILE A 82 1.13 31.02 21.96
N LEU A 83 1.80 30.13 22.70
CA LEU A 83 1.60 29.97 24.15
C LEU A 83 2.00 31.22 24.93
N LYS A 84 3.09 31.90 24.54
CA LYS A 84 3.52 33.17 25.14
C LYS A 84 2.60 34.34 24.81
N GLN A 85 1.93 34.30 23.66
CA GLN A 85 0.94 35.30 23.29
C GLN A 85 -0.36 35.14 24.09
N GLN A 86 -0.76 33.88 24.35
CA GLN A 86 -1.95 33.56 25.14
C GLN A 86 -1.74 33.74 26.64
N PHE A 87 -0.56 33.40 27.15
CA PHE A 87 -0.24 33.47 28.57
C PHE A 87 0.99 34.35 28.80
N LYS A 88 0.85 35.39 29.63
CA LYS A 88 1.94 36.36 29.88
C LYS A 88 3.07 35.75 30.69
N THR A 89 2.80 34.73 31.51
CA THR A 89 3.81 34.04 32.31
C THR A 89 3.69 32.52 32.23
N LEU A 90 4.82 31.83 32.37
CA LEU A 90 4.85 30.36 32.37
C LEU A 90 4.05 29.80 33.58
N ARG A 91 4.04 30.51 34.71
CA ARG A 91 3.30 30.11 35.90
C ARG A 91 1.79 30.09 35.66
N GLU A 92 1.28 31.07 34.94
CA GLU A 92 -0.12 31.17 34.54
C GLU A 92 -0.50 30.03 33.60
N ALA A 93 0.31 29.77 32.56
CA ALA A 93 0.10 28.65 31.65
C ALA A 93 0.15 27.29 32.37
N LYS A 94 1.12 27.08 33.28
CA LYS A 94 1.19 25.87 34.11
C LYS A 94 -0.07 25.67 34.96
N SER A 95 -0.61 26.75 35.51
CA SER A 95 -1.83 26.70 36.32
C SER A 95 -3.05 26.39 35.47
N HIS A 96 -3.12 26.94 34.25
CA HIS A 96 -4.22 26.72 33.33
C HIS A 96 -4.30 25.26 32.87
N PHE A 97 -3.17 24.68 32.46
CA PHE A 97 -3.11 23.28 32.02
C PHE A 97 -2.88 22.27 33.16
N ASN A 98 -2.68 22.77 34.39
CA ASN A 98 -2.32 21.96 35.56
C ASN A 98 -1.08 21.06 35.34
N LEU A 99 -0.09 21.56 34.59
CA LEU A 99 1.11 20.82 34.22
C LEU A 99 2.36 21.30 34.98
N LYS A 100 3.09 20.33 35.53
CA LYS A 100 4.43 20.56 36.11
C LYS A 100 5.49 20.49 35.02
N VAL A 101 5.88 21.64 34.49
CA VAL A 101 6.92 21.78 33.46
C VAL A 101 7.92 22.85 33.87
N ASN A 102 9.16 22.77 33.37
CA ASN A 102 10.24 23.67 33.78
C ASN A 102 10.58 24.74 32.73
N SER A 103 10.09 24.60 31.50
CA SER A 103 10.29 25.53 30.38
C SER A 103 9.04 25.63 29.51
N TRP A 104 8.98 26.66 28.66
CA TRP A 104 7.92 26.80 27.65
C TRP A 104 7.97 25.71 26.58
N GLU A 105 9.16 25.25 26.20
CA GLU A 105 9.34 24.15 25.27
C GLU A 105 8.79 22.84 25.84
N ALA A 106 9.06 22.56 27.12
CA ALA A 106 8.51 21.40 27.80
C ALA A 106 6.98 21.48 27.92
N LEU A 107 6.40 22.68 28.05
CA LEU A 107 4.95 22.88 28.03
C LEU A 107 4.38 22.57 26.65
N ALA A 108 4.96 23.15 25.60
CA ALA A 108 4.54 22.94 24.21
C ALA A 108 4.60 21.46 23.83
N ASN A 109 5.72 20.79 24.11
CA ASN A 109 5.88 19.37 23.81
C ASN A 109 4.86 18.53 24.56
N LYS A 110 4.64 18.80 25.86
CA LYS A 110 3.69 18.04 26.66
C LYS A 110 2.23 18.24 26.21
N LEU A 111 1.86 19.45 25.80
CA LEU A 111 0.53 19.72 25.24
C LEU A 111 0.34 19.06 23.88
N ASN A 112 1.39 19.05 23.05
CA ASN A 112 1.38 18.33 21.77
C ASN A 112 1.32 16.80 21.98
N GLU A 113 1.97 16.27 23.01
CA GLU A 113 1.87 14.86 23.40
C GLU A 113 0.49 14.51 23.95
N GLN A 114 -0.09 15.36 24.81
CA GLN A 114 -1.44 15.15 25.36
C GLN A 114 -2.54 15.25 24.30
N SER A 115 -2.43 16.18 23.34
CA SER A 115 -3.40 16.27 22.24
C SER A 115 -3.30 15.09 21.27
N LEU A 116 -2.14 14.42 21.21
CA LEU A 116 -2.01 13.13 20.55
C LEU A 116 -2.67 12.00 21.37
N GLN A 117 -2.58 12.04 22.70
CA GLN A 117 -3.08 10.99 23.59
C GLN A 117 -4.62 11.04 23.82
N GLU A 118 -5.21 12.22 23.95
CA GLU A 118 -6.67 12.40 24.08
C GLU A 118 -7.43 11.88 22.85
N ARG A 119 -6.81 11.94 21.67
CA ARG A 119 -7.35 11.38 20.42
C ARG A 119 -7.58 9.86 20.46
N PHE A 120 -6.93 9.13 21.38
CA PHE A 120 -7.09 7.67 21.52
C PHE A 120 -8.11 7.28 22.60
N SER A 121 -8.63 8.22 23.38
CA SER A 121 -9.45 7.92 24.57
C SER A 121 -10.95 8.16 24.36
N GLU A 122 -11.35 8.95 23.37
CA GLU A 122 -12.77 9.35 23.20
C GLU A 122 -13.63 8.34 22.41
N ASN A 123 -13.06 7.18 22.05
CA ASN A 123 -13.78 6.10 21.34
C ASN A 123 -14.04 4.84 22.21
N GLU A 124 -14.05 4.96 23.55
CA GLU A 124 -14.44 3.84 24.42
C GLU A 124 -15.96 3.76 24.61
N TYR A 125 -16.61 2.90 23.82
CA TYR A 125 -17.88 2.29 24.20
C TYR A 125 -17.69 1.41 25.45
N PRO A 126 -18.67 1.35 26.37
CA PRO A 126 -18.54 0.57 27.59
C PRO A 126 -18.75 -0.92 27.29
N SER A 127 -17.72 -1.74 27.50
CA SER A 127 -17.92 -3.17 27.65
C SER A 127 -16.93 -3.78 28.63
N ASP A 128 -17.52 -4.11 29.78
CA ASP A 128 -17.32 -5.26 30.64
C ASP A 128 -15.94 -5.93 30.79
N GLY A 129 -15.58 -6.12 32.06
CA GLY A 129 -14.25 -6.50 32.48
C GLY A 129 -13.88 -7.96 32.22
N ILE A 130 -12.57 -8.20 32.17
CA ILE A 130 -11.93 -9.44 32.62
C ILE A 130 -10.53 -9.11 33.21
N ARG A 131 -10.46 -9.41 34.51
CA ARG A 131 -9.37 -9.78 35.43
C ARG A 131 -7.90 -9.83 34.94
N LYS A 132 -7.08 -9.06 35.67
CA LYS A 132 -5.76 -9.35 36.29
C LYS A 132 -4.98 -10.59 35.81
N GLU A 133 -3.72 -10.36 35.42
CA GLU A 133 -2.60 -11.15 35.92
C GLU A 133 -1.28 -10.34 35.86
N GLU A 134 -0.72 -10.09 37.04
CA GLU A 134 0.57 -9.44 37.24
C GLU A 134 1.64 -10.51 37.43
N HIS A 135 2.68 -10.52 36.59
CA HIS A 135 3.96 -11.15 36.94
C HIS A 135 5.11 -10.22 36.54
N GLY A 136 5.76 -9.67 37.56
CA GLY A 136 6.84 -8.70 37.45
C GLY A 136 8.15 -9.31 36.96
N HIS A 137 8.63 -8.79 35.84
CA HIS A 137 10.05 -8.74 35.53
C HIS A 137 10.35 -7.35 34.93
N LYS A 138 11.39 -6.69 35.47
CA LYS A 138 11.97 -5.38 35.08
C LYS A 138 11.37 -4.77 33.79
N LYS A 139 10.54 -3.74 34.00
CA LYS A 139 9.70 -3.05 33.01
C LYS A 139 10.53 -2.40 31.89
N MET A 140 10.96 -3.19 30.90
CA MET A 140 10.85 -2.70 29.53
C MET A 140 9.36 -2.42 29.35
N GLU A 141 8.99 -1.16 29.14
CA GLU A 141 7.63 -0.82 28.72
C GLU A 141 7.31 -1.67 27.49
N ARG A 142 6.60 -2.78 27.70
CA ARG A 142 5.97 -3.51 26.61
C ARG A 142 4.96 -2.53 26.04
N ILE A 143 5.33 -1.88 24.94
CA ILE A 143 4.41 -1.06 24.16
C ILE A 143 3.39 -2.05 23.58
N THR A 144 2.27 -2.21 24.28
CA THR A 144 1.17 -3.05 23.79
C THR A 144 0.42 -2.24 22.74
N VAL A 145 0.69 -2.55 21.47
CA VAL A 145 0.01 -1.94 20.34
C VAL A 145 -1.26 -2.75 20.07
N ARG A 146 -2.42 -2.09 20.18
CA ARG A 146 -3.71 -2.68 19.77
C ARG A 146 -3.91 -2.42 18.29
N LEU A 147 -4.10 -3.49 17.53
CA LEU A 147 -4.38 -3.43 16.10
C LEU A 147 -5.89 -3.30 15.87
N GLN A 148 -6.26 -2.62 14.79
CA GLN A 148 -7.64 -2.60 14.32
C GLN A 148 -8.06 -4.01 13.84
N PRO A 149 -9.36 -4.36 13.84
CA PRO A 149 -9.82 -5.73 13.56
C PRO A 149 -9.40 -6.24 12.18
N ASP A 150 -9.50 -5.40 11.16
CA ASP A 150 -9.03 -5.64 9.79
C ASP A 150 -7.51 -5.87 9.71
N VAL A 151 -6.73 -5.10 10.46
CA VAL A 151 -5.27 -5.27 10.55
C VAL A 151 -4.92 -6.55 11.30
N ALA A 152 -5.69 -6.93 12.32
CA ALA A 152 -5.53 -8.18 13.05
C ALA A 152 -5.91 -9.40 12.19
N GLU A 153 -6.86 -9.26 11.25
CA GLU A 153 -7.18 -10.29 10.26
C GLU A 153 -6.02 -10.50 9.27
N ILE A 154 -5.38 -9.41 8.81
CA ILE A 154 -4.25 -9.48 7.87
C ILE A 154 -2.97 -9.96 8.56
N PHE A 155 -2.76 -9.57 9.82
CA PHE A 155 -1.61 -9.96 10.63
C PHE A 155 -2.06 -10.75 11.87
N PRO A 156 -2.42 -12.03 11.70
CA PRO A 156 -3.04 -12.83 12.76
C PRO A 156 -2.07 -13.21 13.90
N THR A 157 -0.78 -12.88 13.77
CA THR A 157 0.24 -13.22 14.77
C THR A 157 1.12 -12.02 15.11
N GLU A 158 1.49 -11.91 16.39
CA GLU A 158 2.40 -10.86 16.88
C GLU A 158 3.76 -10.88 16.18
N ALA A 159 4.21 -12.04 15.71
CA ALA A 159 5.46 -12.18 14.96
C ALA A 159 5.40 -11.46 13.60
N ALA A 160 4.28 -11.57 12.88
CA ALA A 160 4.09 -10.92 11.59
C ALA A 160 4.03 -9.40 11.73
N VAL A 161 3.36 -8.92 12.78
CA VAL A 161 3.27 -7.49 13.14
C VAL A 161 4.64 -6.93 13.48
N ASN A 162 5.42 -7.63 14.31
CA ASN A 162 6.74 -7.19 14.71
C ASN A 162 7.73 -7.13 13.54
N GLU A 163 7.65 -8.06 12.59
CA GLU A 163 8.47 -8.02 11.38
C GLU A 163 8.05 -6.89 10.43
N ALA A 164 6.75 -6.62 10.28
CA ALA A 164 6.27 -5.49 9.51
C ALA A 164 6.74 -4.15 10.11
N LEU A 165 6.67 -4.00 11.44
CA LEU A 165 7.18 -2.82 12.14
C LEU A 165 8.69 -2.66 11.99
N ARG A 166 9.46 -3.75 12.13
CA ARG A 166 10.91 -3.74 11.91
C ARG A 166 11.27 -3.38 10.46
N PHE A 167 10.49 -3.86 9.51
CA PHE A 167 10.66 -3.55 8.09
C PHE A 167 10.39 -2.08 7.80
N LEU A 168 9.31 -1.53 8.34
CA LEU A 168 8.99 -0.11 8.25
C LEU A 168 10.13 0.75 8.82
N ILE A 169 10.58 0.45 10.04
CA ILE A 169 11.72 1.14 10.69
C ILE A 169 12.99 1.03 9.84
N ARG A 170 13.24 -0.13 9.22
CA ARG A 170 14.41 -0.33 8.35
C ARG A 170 14.32 0.52 7.08
N ILE A 171 13.15 0.63 6.46
CA ILE A 171 12.96 1.46 5.27
C ILE A 171 13.08 2.95 5.62
N THR A 172 12.43 3.40 6.68
CA THR A 172 12.43 4.80 7.08
C THR A 172 13.83 5.28 7.49
N ASN A 173 14.61 4.44 8.16
CA ASN A 173 16.01 4.78 8.51
C ASN A 173 16.97 4.69 7.32
N LYS A 174 16.63 3.94 6.27
CA LYS A 174 17.45 3.87 5.05
C LYS A 174 17.26 5.08 4.13
N HIS A 175 16.15 5.80 4.26
CA HIS A 175 15.85 7.04 3.54
C HIS A 175 16.32 8.32 4.27
N LEU A 176 16.99 8.18 5.43
CA LEU A 176 17.47 9.29 6.27
C LEU A 176 18.94 9.67 6.06
N TYR A 177 19.57 9.25 4.96
CA TYR A 177 20.94 9.64 4.56
C TYR A 177 21.03 10.03 3.08
#